data_AF-A0A661SJP1-F1
#
_entry.id   AF-A0A661SJP1-F1
#
_cell.length_a   1.000
_cell.length_b   1.000
_cell.length_c   1.000
_cell.angle_alpha   90.00
_cell.angle_beta   90.00
_cell.angle_gamma   90.00
#
_symmetry.space_group_name_H-M   'P 1'
#
loop_
_entity.id
_entity.type
_entity.pdbx_description
1 polymer ?
#
loop_
_entity_poly.entity_id
_entity_poly.type
_entity_poly.pdbx_seq_one_letter_code
_entity_poly.pdbx_strand_id
1 'polypeptide(L)' 'DRRLSDKRLFPAIDIKKSGTRKEELLLDQETLNRTWILRKLLSSLSPVDSLEFLLEKMNGSTDNKKFLSAMNA' A
#
# COMPACT_ATOMS: atom_id res chain seq x y z
N ASP A 1 -7.81 0.48 11.87
CA ASP A 1 -7.21 1.23 12.99
C ASP A 1 -8.18 2.33 13.42
N ARG A 2 -8.45 2.45 14.73
CA ARG A 2 -9.38 3.46 15.27
C ARG A 2 -8.89 4.87 14.99
N ARG A 3 -7.56 5.10 15.04
CA ARG A 3 -6.93 6.40 14.78
C ARG A 3 -7.18 6.91 13.36
N LEU A 4 -7.26 6.01 12.38
CA LEU A 4 -7.57 6.35 10.98
C LEU A 4 -9.07 6.70 10.84
N SER A 5 -9.94 5.90 11.46
CA SER A 5 -11.38 6.12 11.45
C SER A 5 -11.78 7.42 12.14
N ASP A 6 -11.14 7.78 13.26
CA ASP A 6 -11.40 9.01 13.99
C ASP A 6 -11.05 10.25 13.15
N LYS A 7 -10.04 10.14 12.28
CA LYS A 7 -9.66 11.15 11.27
C LYS A 7 -10.50 11.08 9.99
N ARG A 8 -11.49 10.18 9.90
CA ARG A 8 -12.32 9.92 8.71
C ARG A 8 -11.52 9.50 7.48
N LEU A 9 -10.38 8.85 7.68
CA LEU A 9 -9.55 8.33 6.61
C LEU A 9 -9.96 6.89 6.30
N PHE A 10 -10.44 6.65 5.08
CA PHE A 10 -10.94 5.35 4.64
C PHE A 10 -10.23 4.88 3.36
N PRO A 11 -9.91 3.57 3.24
CA PRO A 11 -10.24 2.47 4.16
C PRO A 11 -9.32 2.44 5.39
N ALA A 12 -9.87 2.31 6.59
CA ALA A 12 -9.13 2.40 7.86
C ALA A 12 -8.27 1.15 8.17
N ILE A 13 -7.37 0.79 7.26
CA ILE A 13 -6.53 -0.41 7.29
C ILE A 13 -5.13 -0.07 7.82
N ASP A 14 -4.60 -0.91 8.70
CA ASP A 14 -3.20 -0.83 9.14
C ASP A 14 -2.32 -1.67 8.21
N ILE A 15 -1.63 -1.00 7.27
CA ILE A 15 -0.82 -1.64 6.23
C ILE A 15 0.39 -2.39 6.84
N LYS A 16 0.97 -1.88 7.92
CA LYS A 16 2.17 -2.48 8.55
C LYS A 16 1.82 -3.82 9.21
N LYS A 17 0.62 -3.93 9.77
CA LYS A 17 0.14 -5.18 10.38
C LYS A 17 -0.54 -6.14 9.39
N SER A 18 -0.93 -5.65 8.22
CA SER A 18 -1.61 -6.44 7.21
C SER A 18 -0.62 -7.23 6.35
N GLY A 19 -0.81 -8.54 6.24
CA GLY A 19 0.02 -9.39 5.40
C GLY A 19 -0.61 -10.77 5.21
N THR A 20 -0.21 -11.46 4.15
CA THR A 20 -0.68 -12.80 3.81
C THR A 20 0.49 -13.76 3.87
N ARG A 21 0.31 -14.92 4.52
CA ARG A 21 1.34 -15.97 4.54
C ARG A 21 1.45 -16.61 3.16
N LYS A 22 2.68 -16.88 2.73
CA LYS A 22 2.98 -17.46 1.41
C LYS A 22 2.42 -16.65 0.25
N GLU A 23 2.55 -15.32 0.31
CA GLU A 23 2.03 -14.42 -0.74
C GLU A 23 2.73 -14.63 -2.10
N GLU A 24 3.91 -15.26 -2.14
CA GLU A 24 4.62 -15.68 -3.34
C GLU A 24 3.87 -16.72 -4.19
N LEU A 25 2.89 -17.43 -3.61
CA LEU A 25 2.03 -18.37 -4.35
C LEU A 25 0.81 -17.68 -4.99
N LEU A 26 0.53 -16.44 -4.59
CA LEU A 26 -0.66 -15.68 -4.99
C LEU A 26 -0.34 -14.56 -5.97
N LEU A 27 0.87 -14.00 -5.88
CA LEU A 27 1.33 -12.88 -6.67
C LEU A 27 2.43 -13.34 -7.62
N ASP A 28 2.44 -12.78 -8.82
CA ASP A 28 3.58 -12.93 -9.72
C ASP A 28 4.84 -12.26 -9.12
N GLN A 29 6.02 -12.71 -9.56
CA GLN A 29 7.29 -12.26 -9.00
C GLN A 29 7.51 -10.74 -9.11
N GLU A 30 7.00 -10.12 -10.17
CA GLU A 30 7.13 -8.69 -10.41
C GLU A 30 6.26 -7.88 -9.44
N THR A 31 4.98 -8.25 -9.32
CA THR A 31 4.03 -7.67 -8.36
C THR A 31 4.51 -7.87 -6.93
N LEU A 32 5.07 -9.05 -6.61
CA LEU A 32 5.61 -9.34 -5.29
C LEU A 32 6.79 -8.40 -4.93
N ASN A 33 7.75 -8.26 -5.84
CA ASN A 33 8.90 -7.37 -5.65
C ASN A 33 8.45 -5.91 -5.47
N ARG A 34 7.51 -5.44 -6.30
CA ARG A 34 6.96 -4.07 -6.23
C ARG A 34 6.20 -3.83 -4.93
N THR A 35 5.36 -4.78 -4.52
CA THR A 35 4.63 -4.73 -3.25
C THR A 35 5.59 -4.67 -2.07
N TRP A 36 6.70 -5.40 -2.12
CA TRP A 36 7.72 -5.37 -1.08
C TRP A 36 8.43 -4.00 -0.98
N ILE A 37 8.79 -3.40 -2.11
CA ILE A 37 9.36 -2.03 -2.15
C ILE A 37 8.37 -1.02 -1.58
N LEU A 38 7.10 -1.09 -1.99
CA LEU A 38 6.02 -0.26 -1.45
C LEU A 38 5.89 -0.42 0.06
N ARG A 39 5.87 -1.66 0.57
CA ARG A 39 5.81 -1.92 2.01
C ARG A 39 7.00 -1.35 2.77
N LYS A 40 8.21 -1.43 2.20
CA LYS A 40 9.40 -0.79 2.79
C LYS A 40 9.27 0.72 2.86
N LEU A 41 8.82 1.36 1.78
CA LEU A 41 8.58 2.81 1.77
C LEU A 41 7.55 3.22 2.83
N LEU A 42 6.43 2.50 2.91
CA LEU A 42 5.38 2.78 3.88
C LEU A 42 5.80 2.46 5.33
N SER A 43 6.81 1.60 5.54
CA SER A 43 7.26 1.21 6.87
C SER A 43 7.92 2.36 7.66
N SER A 44 8.47 3.37 6.98
CA SER A 44 9.08 4.55 7.63
C SER A 44 8.05 5.62 8.03
N LEU A 45 6.86 5.62 7.41
CA LEU A 45 5.80 6.60 7.63
C LEU A 45 4.88 6.23 8.81
N SER A 46 4.15 7.19 9.37
CA SER A 46 3.10 6.87 10.34
C SER A 46 1.89 6.22 9.63
N PRO A 47 1.04 5.41 10.31
CA PRO A 47 -0.10 4.75 9.65
C PRO A 47 -1.06 5.72 8.94
N VAL A 48 -1.18 6.95 9.44
CA VAL A 48 -2.02 7.99 8.82
C VAL A 48 -1.37 8.45 7.51
N ASP A 49 -0.12 8.88 7.58
CA ASP A 49 0.62 9.40 6.42
C ASP A 49 0.81 8.31 5.35
N SER A 50 1.03 7.06 5.77
CA SER A 50 1.11 5.90 4.86
C SER A 50 -0.16 5.74 4.03
N LEU A 51 -1.33 5.87 4.66
CA LEU A 51 -2.60 5.66 3.99
C LEU A 51 -2.96 6.87 3.12
N GLU A 52 -2.70 8.10 3.57
CA GLU A 52 -2.86 9.31 2.75
C GLU A 52 -1.98 9.25 1.50
N PHE A 53 -0.69 8.93 1.67
CA PHE A 53 0.24 8.76 0.56
C PHE A 53 -0.23 7.68 -0.43
N LEU A 54 -0.68 6.53 0.08
CA LEU A 54 -1.16 5.45 -0.77
C LEU A 54 -2.39 5.87 -1.57
N LEU A 55 -3.37 6.51 -0.92
CA LEU A 55 -4.58 6.99 -1.58
C LEU A 55 -4.29 8.05 -2.63
N GLU A 56 -3.37 8.99 -2.35
CA GLU A 56 -2.95 10.01 -3.31
C GLU A 56 -2.39 9.36 -4.59
N LYS A 57 -1.49 8.38 -4.46
CA LYS A 57 -0.89 7.71 -5.62
C LYS A 57 -1.87 6.79 -6.35
N MET A 58 -2.73 6.07 -5.62
CA MET A 58 -3.74 5.22 -6.22
C MET A 58 -4.77 6.04 -7.02
N ASN A 59 -5.21 7.20 -6.48
CA ASN A 59 -6.15 8.10 -7.17
C ASN A 59 -5.57 8.68 -8.47
N GLY A 60 -4.24 8.79 -8.60
CA GLY A 60 -3.56 9.20 -9.83
C GLY A 60 -3.50 8.12 -10.91
N SER A 61 -3.98 6.90 -10.64
CA SER A 61 -3.89 5.75 -11.54
C SER A 61 -5.26 5.17 -11.86
N THR A 62 -5.43 4.59 -13.05
CA THR A 62 -6.70 3.96 -13.44
C THR A 62 -6.89 2.58 -12.83
N ASP A 63 -5.80 1.88 -12.52
CA ASP A 63 -5.82 0.51 -12.02
C ASP A 63 -4.54 0.19 -11.23
N ASN A 64 -4.60 -0.86 -10.42
CA ASN A 64 -3.49 -1.29 -9.57
C ASN A 64 -2.24 -1.70 -10.36
N LYS A 65 -2.40 -2.22 -11.59
CA LYS A 65 -1.25 -2.64 -12.42
C LYS A 65 -0.47 -1.42 -12.89
N LYS A 66 -1.16 -0.35 -13.30
CA LYS A 66 -0.55 0.92 -13.67
C LYS A 66 0.07 1.62 -12.47
N PHE A 67 -0.61 1.62 -11.31
CA PHE A 67 -0.04 2.14 -10.07
C PHE A 67 1.31 1.47 -9.74
N LEU A 68 1.33 0.14 -9.67
CA LEU A 68 2.56 -0.61 -9.35
C LEU A 68 3.64 -0.44 -10.43
N SER A 69 3.26 -0.18 -11.68
CA SER A 69 4.21 0.08 -12.78
C SER A 69 4.77 1.50 -12.73
N ALA A 70 3.97 2.47 -12.31
CA ALA A 70 4.37 3.87 -12.20
C ALA A 70 5.31 4.15 -11.01
N MET A 71 5.44 3.21 -10.06
CA MET A 71 6.44 3.30 -8.99
C MET A 71 7.89 3.18 -9.47
N ASN A 72 8.09 2.87 -10.76
CA ASN A 72 9.37 2.98 -11.45
C ASN A 72 9.44 4.32 -12.20
N ALA A 73 9.78 5.38 -11.48
CA ALA A 73 10.36 6.61 -12.01
C ALA A 73 11.37 7.17 -11.01
#